data_AF-A0A853FKQ6-F1
#
_entry.id   AF-A0A853FKQ6-F1
#
_cell.length_a   1.000
_cell.length_b   1.000
_cell.length_c   1.000
_cell.angle_alpha   90.00
_cell.angle_beta   90.00
_cell.angle_gamma   90.00
#
_symmetry.space_group_name_H-M   'P 1'
#
loop_
_entity.id
_entity.type
_entity.pdbx_description
1 polymer ?
#
loop_
_entity_poly.entity_id
_entity_poly.type
_entity_poly.pdbx_seq_one_letter_code
_entity_poly.pdbx_strand_id
1 'polypeptide(L)'
;MSNAIAPIGSPSGGVSTDTSRLASKENLDAAGQRFEAVFTGMMLKSMRQAKLSDGLFDSKGEDQFRDMQDQQLAQSMAAHAPIGIGKAMTAFLAKNLKTDAGAEPAAAPAAPDGGTVK
;
A
#
# COMPACT_ATOMS: atom_id res chain seq x y z
N MET A 1 -0.55 34.14 37.29
CA MET A 1 0.10 32.84 37.05
C MET A 1 -0.09 32.51 35.57
N SER A 2 0.97 32.70 34.77
CA SER A 2 0.99 32.49 33.32
C SER A 2 1.03 31.00 33.01
N ASN A 3 0.22 30.53 32.06
CA ASN A 3 0.35 29.18 31.52
C ASN A 3 0.85 29.27 30.07
N ALA A 4 2.02 28.69 29.82
CA ALA A 4 2.73 28.75 28.55
C ALA A 4 2.06 27.88 27.48
N ILE A 5 1.80 28.46 26.31
CA ILE A 5 1.50 27.72 25.07
C ILE A 5 2.81 27.09 24.59
N ALA A 6 2.84 25.77 24.45
CA ALA A 6 3.94 25.08 23.79
C ALA A 6 3.78 25.18 22.26
N PRO A 7 4.88 25.30 21.49
CA PRO A 7 4.81 25.44 20.04
C PRO A 7 4.41 24.11 19.40
N ILE A 8 3.41 24.15 18.53
CA ILE A 8 2.96 23.01 17.73
C ILE A 8 4.07 22.71 16.71
N GLY A 9 4.74 21.55 16.86
CA GLY A 9 5.76 21.10 15.93
C GLY A 9 5.21 20.87 14.52
N SER A 10 5.92 21.40 13.52
CA SER A 10 5.60 21.29 12.10
C SER A 10 5.50 19.83 11.63
N PRO A 11 4.47 19.45 10.84
CA PRO A 11 4.46 18.16 10.18
C PRO A 11 5.39 18.20 8.96
N SER A 12 6.63 17.73 9.15
CA SER A 12 7.51 17.36 8.04
C SER A 12 6.88 16.17 7.29
N GLY A 13 6.30 16.47 6.13
CA GLY A 13 5.73 15.49 5.21
C GLY A 13 6.83 14.74 4.45
N GLY A 14 7.40 13.73 5.09
CA GLY A 14 8.10 12.62 4.43
C GLY A 14 7.19 11.40 4.43
N VAL A 15 7.16 10.63 3.34
CA VAL A 15 6.46 9.34 3.27
C VAL A 15 7.08 8.45 4.35
N SER A 16 6.39 8.30 5.49
CA SER A 16 6.93 7.52 6.60
C SER A 16 6.97 6.06 6.17
N THR A 17 8.17 5.50 6.02
CA THR A 17 8.44 4.07 5.80
C THR A 17 8.08 3.20 7.01
N ASP A 18 7.47 3.80 8.03
CA ASP A 18 6.89 3.14 9.19
C ASP A 18 5.71 2.25 8.76
N THR A 19 6.08 1.02 8.40
CA THR A 19 5.17 -0.06 8.02
C THR A 19 4.50 -0.69 9.26
N SER A 20 4.86 -0.21 10.45
CA SER A 20 4.31 -0.61 11.75
C SER A 20 2.79 -0.44 11.81
N ARG A 21 2.25 0.62 11.18
CA ARG A 21 0.79 0.84 11.03
C ARG A 21 0.08 -0.21 10.17
N LEU A 22 0.83 -0.84 9.27
CA LEU A 22 0.39 -1.94 8.41
C LEU A 22 0.70 -3.31 9.04
N ALA A 23 1.26 -3.41 10.25
CA ALA A 23 1.63 -4.71 10.83
C ALA A 23 0.41 -5.56 11.22
N SER A 24 -0.73 -4.93 11.51
CA SER A 24 -1.97 -5.64 11.80
C SER A 24 -2.55 -6.24 10.51
N LYS A 25 -2.86 -7.53 10.54
CA LYS A 25 -3.50 -8.25 9.43
C LYS A 25 -4.72 -7.50 8.86
N GLU A 26 -5.51 -6.88 9.72
CA GLU A 26 -6.71 -6.14 9.34
C GLU A 26 -6.41 -4.83 8.59
N ASN A 27 -5.31 -4.14 8.95
CA ASN A 27 -4.85 -2.96 8.20
C ASN A 27 -4.28 -3.36 6.84
N LEU A 28 -3.60 -4.51 6.74
CA LEU A 28 -3.16 -5.05 5.45
C LEU A 28 -4.36 -5.41 4.58
N ASP A 29 -5.34 -6.12 5.11
CA ASP A 29 -6.53 -6.52 4.37
C ASP A 29 -7.29 -5.28 3.85
N ALA A 30 -7.47 -4.26 4.69
CA ALA A 30 -8.09 -2.99 4.27
C ALA A 30 -7.26 -2.22 3.23
N ALA A 31 -5.93 -2.21 3.35
CA ALA A 31 -5.05 -1.61 2.35
C ALA A 31 -5.10 -2.37 1.01
N GLY A 32 -5.19 -3.70 1.05
CA GLY A 32 -5.37 -4.56 -0.11
C GLY A 32 -6.66 -4.24 -0.86
N GLN A 33 -7.78 -4.10 -0.15
CA GLN A 33 -9.06 -3.72 -0.76
C GLN A 33 -8.99 -2.35 -1.46
N ARG A 34 -8.38 -1.35 -0.82
CA ARG A 34 -8.21 -0.02 -1.42
C ARG A 34 -7.33 -0.05 -2.66
N PHE A 35 -6.24 -0.80 -2.61
CA PHE A 35 -5.37 -1.00 -3.77
C PHE A 35 -6.10 -1.68 -4.93
N GLU A 36 -6.86 -2.74 -4.63
CA GLU A 36 -7.63 -3.47 -5.63
C GLU A 36 -8.72 -2.60 -6.27
N ALA A 37 -9.35 -1.71 -5.51
CA ALA A 37 -10.30 -0.74 -6.06
C ALA A 37 -9.63 0.21 -7.07
N VAL A 38 -8.45 0.75 -6.75
CA VAL A 38 -7.71 1.62 -7.67
C VAL A 38 -7.30 0.85 -8.93
N PHE A 39 -6.74 -0.35 -8.78
CA PHE A 39 -6.32 -1.17 -9.90
C PHE A 39 -7.49 -1.58 -10.81
N THR A 40 -8.62 -1.98 -10.20
CA THR A 40 -9.84 -2.33 -10.95
C THR A 40 -10.37 -1.12 -11.71
N GLY A 41 -10.36 0.07 -11.09
CA GLY A 41 -10.71 1.32 -11.78
C GLY A 41 -9.80 1.63 -12.96
N MET A 42 -8.48 1.42 -12.81
CA MET A 42 -7.51 1.56 -13.90
C MET A 42 -7.78 0.56 -15.03
N MET A 43 -8.07 -0.71 -14.70
CA MET A 43 -8.42 -1.74 -15.67
C MET A 43 -9.67 -1.37 -16.46
N LEU A 44 -10.75 -0.99 -15.78
CA LEU A 44 -12.01 -0.56 -16.40
C LEU A 44 -11.80 0.64 -17.32
N LYS A 45 -11.01 1.62 -16.88
CA LYS A 45 -10.64 2.78 -17.68
C LYS A 45 -9.84 2.41 -18.92
N SER A 46 -8.84 1.54 -18.79
CA SER A 46 -8.03 1.07 -19.93
C SER A 46 -8.86 0.25 -20.94
N MET A 47 -9.78 -0.60 -20.47
CA MET A 47 -10.69 -1.34 -21.35
C MET A 47 -11.60 -0.39 -22.14
N ARG A 48 -12.09 0.69 -21.51
CA ARG A 48 -12.92 1.70 -22.16
C ARG A 48 -12.13 2.51 -23.18
N GLN A 49 -10.92 2.94 -22.83
CA GLN A 49 -9.99 3.63 -23.73
C GLN A 49 -9.63 2.78 -24.95
N ALA A 50 -9.48 1.46 -24.78
CA ALA A 50 -9.21 0.54 -25.88
C ALA A 50 -10.40 0.35 -26.83
N LYS A 51 -11.63 0.68 -26.41
CA LYS A 51 -12.84 0.55 -27.23
C LYS A 51 -13.22 1.85 -27.98
N LEU A 52 -12.36 2.87 -27.96
CA LEU A 52 -12.64 4.14 -28.62
C LEU A 52 -12.54 4.00 -30.15
N SER A 53 -13.67 3.68 -30.78
CA SER A 53 -14.08 4.47 -31.94
C SER A 53 -14.36 5.87 -31.39
N ASP A 54 -13.67 6.90 -31.89
CA ASP A 54 -13.87 8.29 -31.50
C ASP A 54 -15.32 8.68 -31.77
N GLY A 55 -16.15 8.62 -30.73
CA GLY A 55 -17.52 9.12 -30.80
C GLY A 55 -17.43 10.63 -30.81
N LEU A 56 -17.64 11.25 -31.97
CA LEU A 56 -17.66 12.71 -32.19
C LEU A 56 -18.65 13.47 -31.27
N PHE A 57 -19.41 12.75 -30.44
CA PHE A 57 -20.45 13.22 -29.55
C PHE A 57 -20.15 12.99 -28.05
N ASP A 58 -19.03 12.35 -27.68
CA ASP A 58 -18.69 12.17 -26.26
C ASP A 58 -18.32 13.52 -25.66
N SER A 59 -18.96 13.86 -24.54
CA SER A 59 -18.84 15.16 -23.90
C SER A 59 -18.02 15.05 -22.63
N LYS A 60 -17.17 16.06 -22.35
CA LYS A 60 -16.36 16.09 -21.12
C LYS A 60 -17.18 15.88 -19.82
N GLY A 61 -18.44 16.30 -19.81
CA GLY A 61 -19.35 16.08 -18.68
C GLY A 61 -19.79 14.61 -18.52
N GLU A 62 -20.00 13.90 -19.63
CA GLU A 62 -20.32 12.47 -19.63
C GLU A 62 -19.11 11.65 -19.16
N ASP A 63 -17.91 12.00 -19.60
CA ASP A 63 -16.66 11.40 -19.12
C ASP A 63 -16.49 11.52 -17.61
N GLN A 64 -16.75 12.70 -17.04
CA GLN A 64 -16.64 12.90 -15.59
C GLN A 64 -17.68 12.09 -14.82
N PHE A 65 -18.92 12.03 -15.31
CA PHE A 65 -19.96 11.20 -14.68
C PHE A 65 -19.61 9.72 -14.74
N ARG A 66 -19.09 9.24 -15.87
CA ARG A 66 -18.61 7.88 -16.05
C ARG A 66 -17.41 7.57 -15.16
N ASP A 67 -16.46 8.49 -15.04
CA ASP A 67 -15.31 8.33 -14.14
C ASP A 67 -15.78 8.15 -12.68
N MET A 68 -16.78 8.93 -12.23
CA MET A 68 -17.35 8.74 -10.88
C MET A 68 -18.12 7.42 -10.75
N GLN A 69 -18.86 6.99 -11.78
CA GLN A 69 -19.53 5.70 -11.81
C GLN A 69 -18.52 4.55 -11.71
N ASP A 70 -17.44 4.62 -12.48
CA ASP A 70 -16.37 3.62 -12.50
C ASP A 70 -15.65 3.56 -11.15
N GLN A 71 -15.45 4.70 -10.48
CA GLN A 71 -14.92 4.75 -9.11
C GLN A 71 -15.83 4.02 -8.11
N GLN A 72 -17.13 4.28 -8.15
CA GLN A 72 -18.09 3.63 -7.25
C GLN A 72 -18.18 2.12 -7.55
N LEU A 73 -18.17 1.75 -8.83
CA LEU A 73 -18.18 0.37 -9.26
C LEU A 73 -16.92 -0.37 -8.80
N ALA A 74 -15.75 0.21 -8.99
CA ALA A 74 -14.49 -0.39 -8.59
C ALA A 74 -14.39 -0.59 -7.07
N GLN A 75 -14.89 0.37 -6.28
CA GLN A 75 -14.99 0.23 -4.82
C GLN A 75 -15.94 -0.91 -4.42
N SER A 76 -17.11 -1.00 -5.05
CA SER A 76 -18.09 -2.07 -4.81
C SER A 76 -17.52 -3.45 -5.17
N MET A 77 -16.82 -3.55 -6.31
CA MET A 77 -16.17 -4.79 -6.74
C MET A 77 -15.07 -5.21 -5.77
N ALA A 78 -14.22 -4.29 -5.34
CA ALA A 78 -13.17 -4.59 -4.36
C ALA A 78 -13.73 -5.07 -3.00
N ALA A 79 -14.92 -4.59 -2.61
CA ALA A 79 -15.57 -5.00 -1.37
C ALA A 79 -16.31 -6.34 -1.47
N HIS A 80 -17.03 -6.59 -2.56
CA HIS A 80 -17.98 -7.70 -2.67
C HIS A 80 -17.56 -8.83 -3.61
N ALA A 81 -16.74 -8.53 -4.62
CA ALA A 81 -16.29 -9.48 -5.63
C ALA A 81 -14.80 -9.27 -5.98
N PRO A 82 -13.89 -9.41 -4.99
CA PRO A 82 -12.47 -9.21 -5.24
C PRO A 82 -11.93 -10.28 -6.19
N ILE A 83 -11.14 -9.85 -7.16
CA ILE A 83 -10.39 -10.68 -8.11
C ILE A 83 -9.13 -11.27 -7.43
N GLY A 84 -8.72 -10.69 -6.30
CA GLY A 84 -7.67 -11.23 -5.42
C GLY A 84 -6.31 -10.54 -5.58
N ILE A 85 -6.25 -9.48 -6.37
CA ILE A 85 -5.01 -8.72 -6.61
C ILE A 85 -4.56 -8.00 -5.33
N GLY A 86 -5.49 -7.41 -4.58
CA GLY A 86 -5.20 -6.76 -3.31
C GLY A 86 -4.66 -7.74 -2.28
N LYS A 87 -5.23 -8.94 -2.23
CA LYS A 87 -4.78 -10.03 -1.34
C LYS A 87 -3.39 -10.54 -1.71
N ALA A 88 -3.09 -10.68 -3.00
CA ALA A 88 -1.76 -11.10 -3.46
C ALA A 88 -0.69 -10.06 -3.09
N MET A 89 -1.00 -8.77 -3.25
CA MET A 89 -0.11 -7.67 -2.86
C MET A 89 0.14 -7.66 -1.34
N THR A 90 -0.90 -7.78 -0.52
CA THR A 90 -0.74 -7.74 0.95
C THR A 90 0.01 -8.97 1.45
N ALA A 91 -0.21 -10.15 0.86
CA ALA A 91 0.55 -11.35 1.17
C ALA A 91 2.04 -11.20 0.81
N PHE A 92 2.36 -10.57 -0.32
CA PHE A 92 3.74 -10.26 -0.70
C PHE A 92 4.37 -9.29 0.32
N LEU A 93 3.70 -8.19 0.65
CA LEU A 93 4.20 -7.22 1.62
C LEU A 93 4.41 -7.84 3.01
N ALA A 94 3.45 -8.63 3.48
CA ALA A 94 3.53 -9.33 4.76
C ALA A 94 4.66 -10.36 4.81
N LYS A 95 4.95 -11.04 3.68
CA LYS A 95 6.06 -11.98 3.57
C LYS A 95 7.40 -11.24 3.64
N ASN A 96 7.53 -10.12 2.94
CA ASN A 96 8.76 -9.34 2.94
C ASN A 96 9.04 -8.73 4.32
N LEU A 97 8.00 -8.23 5.02
CA LEU A 97 8.14 -7.69 6.38
C LEU A 97 8.64 -8.73 7.39
N LYS A 98 8.28 -10.01 7.21
CA LYS A 98 8.77 -11.12 8.04
C LYS A 98 10.22 -11.48 7.75
N THR A 99 10.67 -11.32 6.50
CA THR A 99 12.07 -11.56 6.13
C THR A 99 13.01 -10.52 6.77
N ASP A 100 12.57 -9.27 6.89
CA ASP A 100 13.37 -8.20 7.50
C ASP A 100 13.44 -8.30 9.04
N ALA A 101 12.41 -8.84 9.69
CA ALA A 101 12.37 -9.03 11.15
C ALA A 101 13.15 -10.27 11.66
N GLY A 102 13.62 -11.13 10.74
CA GLY A 102 14.36 -12.36 11.06
C GLY A 102 15.89 -12.21 11.08
N ALA A 103 16.43 -11.01 10.85
CA ALA A 103 17.87 -10.75 10.96
C ALA A 103 18.26 -10.41 12.41
N GLU A 104 18.18 -11.41 13.30
CA GLU A 104 18.91 -11.37 14.57
C GLU A 104 20.43 -11.42 14.25
N PRO A 105 21.28 -10.60 14.91
CA PRO A 105 22.65 -10.40 14.49
C PRO A 105 23.41 -11.71 14.64
N ALA A 106 23.97 -12.19 13.52
CA ALA A 106 24.91 -13.29 13.53
C ALA A 106 26.00 -13.01 14.58
N ALA A 107 26.06 -13.92 15.54
CA ALA A 107 26.98 -14.01 16.65
C ALA A 107 28.39 -13.46 16.33
N ALA A 108 28.92 -12.70 17.28
CA ALA A 108 30.33 -12.38 17.38
C ALA A 108 31.19 -13.64 17.22
N PRO A 109 32.26 -13.64 16.39
CA PRO A 109 33.20 -14.74 16.38
C PRO A 109 34.05 -14.66 17.66
N ALA A 110 33.79 -15.57 18.59
CA ALA A 110 34.66 -15.82 19.73
C ALA A 110 36.03 -16.34 19.25
N ALA A 111 37.07 -15.58 19.60
CA ALA A 111 38.48 -15.88 19.82
C ALA A 111 39.15 -17.13 19.20
N PRO A 112 40.33 -16.98 18.56
CA PRO A 112 41.34 -18.02 18.52
C PRO A 112 42.28 -17.90 19.74
N ASP A 113 42.04 -18.67 20.80
CA ASP A 113 43.06 -18.92 21.83
C ASP A 113 44.03 -19.99 21.32
N GLY A 114 45.08 -19.52 20.64
CA GLY A 114 46.23 -20.32 20.25
C GLY A 114 47.50 -19.74 20.87
N GLY A 115 47.88 -20.22 22.06
CA GLY A 115 49.11 -19.78 22.69
C GLY A 115 49.46 -20.49 24.00
N THR A 116 50.58 -21.21 23.96
CA THR A 116 51.40 -21.72 25.07
C THR A 116 51.00 -23.06 25.73
N VAL A 117 51.80 -24.11 25.48
CA VAL A 117 52.84 -24.65 26.41
C VAL A 117 53.18 -26.10 25.99
N LYS A 118 54.35 -26.31 25.37
CA LYS A 118 55.49 -27.07 25.93
C LYS A 118 56.65 -27.07 24.94
#